data_AF-T1C254-F1
#
_entry.id   AF-T1C254-F1
#
_cell.length_a   1.000
_cell.length_b   1.000
_cell.length_c   1.000
_cell.angle_alpha   90.00
_cell.angle_beta   90.00
_cell.angle_gamma   90.00
#
_symmetry.space_group_name_H-M   'P 1'
#
loop_
_entity.id
_entity.type
_entity.pdbx_description
1 polymer ?
#
loop_
_entity_poly.entity_id
_entity_poly.type
_entity_poly.pdbx_seq_one_letter_code
_entity_poly.pdbx_strand_id
1 'polypeptide(L)'
;MHVQDMTDLEVLARETLAFGRYQEVLGKIAHLAVKGAELSEIASVAARETARALDVEFCKILIPGDSDPLLHLLAGVGWRPGLVGSYVQGGGNPFPGRFRHPPEAAGGGR
;
A
#
# COMPACT_ATOMS: atom_id res chain seq x y z
N MET A 1 -42.56 8.44 -18.03
CA MET A 1 -41.45 8.75 -17.09
C MET A 1 -41.22 7.51 -16.24
N HIS A 2 -40.21 6.65 -16.49
CA HIS A 2 -39.73 5.70 -15.44
C HIS A 2 -38.52 4.76 -15.68
N VAL A 3 -37.61 4.96 -16.65
CA VAL A 3 -36.41 4.09 -16.73
C VAL A 3 -35.10 4.85 -16.60
N GLN A 4 -35.02 6.06 -17.18
CA GLN A 4 -33.83 6.92 -17.07
C GLN A 4 -33.59 7.37 -15.61
N ASP A 5 -34.64 7.79 -14.89
CA ASP A 5 -34.58 8.23 -13.48
C ASP A 5 -34.00 7.17 -12.51
N MET A 6 -34.35 5.89 -12.70
CA MET A 6 -33.82 4.80 -11.86
C MET A 6 -32.32 4.59 -12.10
N THR A 7 -31.87 4.79 -13.33
CA THR A 7 -30.46 4.57 -13.70
C THR A 7 -29.58 5.66 -13.07
N ASP A 8 -30.07 6.91 -13.06
CA ASP A 8 -29.36 8.05 -12.48
C ASP A 8 -29.27 7.97 -10.95
N LEU A 9 -30.34 7.54 -10.29
CA LEU A 9 -30.35 7.30 -8.84
C LEU A 9 -29.42 6.16 -8.43
N GLU A 10 -29.38 5.06 -9.19
CA GLU A 10 -28.50 3.93 -8.92
C GLU A 10 -27.02 4.28 -9.08
N VAL A 11 -26.68 5.08 -10.09
CA VAL A 11 -25.32 5.59 -10.31
C VAL A 11 -24.91 6.53 -9.18
N LEU A 12 -25.75 7.51 -8.83
CA LEU A 12 -25.47 8.47 -7.76
C LEU A 12 -25.35 7.77 -6.39
N ALA A 13 -26.18 6.76 -6.14
CA ALA A 13 -26.10 5.93 -4.94
C ALA A 13 -24.78 5.14 -4.89
N ARG A 14 -24.34 4.55 -6.01
CA ARG A 14 -23.05 3.85 -6.12
C ARG A 14 -21.87 4.80 -5.88
N GLU A 15 -21.91 6.00 -6.44
CA GLU A 15 -20.88 7.03 -6.22
C GLU A 15 -20.83 7.47 -4.76
N THR A 16 -21.98 7.73 -4.14
CA THR A 16 -22.08 8.11 -2.73
C THR A 16 -21.53 6.99 -1.81
N LEU A 17 -21.87 5.74 -2.10
CA LEU A 17 -21.37 4.57 -1.36
C LEU A 17 -19.85 4.38 -1.55
N ALA A 18 -19.32 4.62 -2.75
CA ALA A 18 -17.89 4.59 -3.00
C ALA A 18 -17.16 5.69 -2.21
N PHE A 19 -17.70 6.91 -2.22
CA PHE A 19 -17.14 8.03 -1.47
C PHE A 19 -17.09 7.76 0.04
N GLY A 20 -18.15 7.20 0.62
CA GLY A 20 -18.18 6.83 2.04
C GLY A 20 -17.06 5.86 2.43
N ARG A 21 -16.81 4.83 1.59
CA ARG A 21 -15.71 3.88 1.82
C ARG A 21 -14.34 4.54 1.79
N TYR A 22 -14.12 5.47 0.87
CA TYR A 22 -12.84 6.21 0.81
C TYR A 22 -12.65 7.10 2.05
N GLN A 23 -13.69 7.79 2.49
CA GLN A 23 -13.62 8.62 3.70
C GLN A 23 -13.35 7.79 4.96
N GLU A 24 -13.90 6.58 5.06
CA GLU A 24 -13.59 5.65 6.15
C GLU A 24 -12.11 5.25 6.17
N VAL A 25 -11.55 4.88 5.02
CA VAL A 25 -10.13 4.50 4.88
C VAL A 25 -9.22 5.68 5.20
N LEU A 26 -9.52 6.87 4.67
CA LEU A 26 -8.78 8.09 4.96
C LEU A 26 -8.85 8.45 6.46
N GLY A 27 -10.02 8.33 7.08
CA GLY A 27 -10.20 8.57 8.52
C GLY A 27 -9.35 7.63 9.38
N LYS A 28 -9.28 6.34 9.01
CA LYS A 28 -8.41 5.36 9.69
C LYS A 28 -6.93 5.72 9.58
N ILE A 29 -6.47 6.09 8.38
CA ILE A 29 -5.09 6.52 8.14
C ILE A 29 -4.76 7.80 8.92
N ALA A 30 -5.64 8.80 8.88
CA ALA A 30 -5.47 10.06 9.60
C ALA A 30 -5.43 9.84 11.12
N HIS A 31 -6.30 8.99 11.66
CA HIS A 31 -6.32 8.65 13.08
C HIS A 31 -5.01 8.01 13.55
N LEU A 32 -4.45 7.08 12.77
CA LEU A 32 -3.16 6.47 13.07
C LEU A 32 -2.03 7.52 13.04
N ALA A 33 -2.02 8.39 12.03
CA ALA A 33 -1.05 9.46 11.92
C ALA A 33 -1.09 10.42 13.12
N VAL A 34 -2.29 10.87 13.53
CA VAL A 34 -2.46 11.76 14.68
C VAL A 34 -2.04 11.10 16.00
N LYS A 35 -2.18 9.78 16.12
CA LYS A 35 -1.71 9.02 17.28
C LYS A 35 -0.20 8.81 17.32
N GLY A 36 0.54 9.26 16.31
CA GLY A 36 1.98 9.03 16.20
C GLY A 36 2.33 7.57 15.88
N ALA A 37 1.45 6.86 15.15
CA ALA A 37 1.78 5.53 14.66
C ALA A 37 2.99 5.58 13.71
N GLU A 38 3.76 4.50 13.70
CA GLU A 38 4.92 4.36 12.81
C GLU A 38 4.47 4.41 11.33
N LEU A 39 5.32 4.98 10.47
CA LEU A 39 5.02 5.12 9.04
C LEU A 39 4.74 3.76 8.38
N SER A 40 5.40 2.70 8.82
CA SER A 40 5.19 1.33 8.34
C SER A 40 3.79 0.80 8.67
N GLU A 41 3.24 1.17 9.82
CA GLU A 41 1.89 0.79 10.24
C GLU A 41 0.83 1.49 9.39
N ILE A 42 0.99 2.81 9.21
CA ILE A 42 0.12 3.62 8.36
C ILE A 42 0.14 3.10 6.92
N ALA A 43 1.33 2.84 6.37
CA ALA A 43 1.51 2.31 5.03
C ALA A 43 0.93 0.89 4.87
N SER A 44 1.00 0.06 5.91
CA SER A 44 0.39 -1.28 5.90
C SER A 44 -1.13 -1.23 5.84
N VAL A 45 -1.76 -0.26 6.52
CA VAL A 45 -3.20 -0.02 6.39
C VAL A 45 -3.53 0.45 4.98
N ALA A 46 -2.81 1.45 4.46
CA ALA A 46 -3.03 1.96 3.11
C ALA A 46 -2.92 0.84 2.04
N ALA A 47 -1.84 0.06 2.05
CA ALA A 47 -1.64 -1.01 1.07
C ALA A 47 -2.76 -2.05 1.07
N ARG A 48 -3.29 -2.39 2.26
CA ARG A 48 -4.38 -3.35 2.40
C ARG A 48 -5.72 -2.80 1.94
N GLU A 49 -6.06 -1.57 2.31
CA GLU A 49 -7.31 -0.97 1.86
C GLU A 49 -7.29 -0.69 0.35
N THR A 50 -6.13 -0.35 -0.23
CA THR A 50 -5.96 -0.25 -1.69
C THR A 50 -6.13 -1.60 -2.38
N ALA A 51 -5.52 -2.67 -1.87
CA ALA A 51 -5.66 -4.01 -2.45
C ALA A 51 -7.14 -4.46 -2.45
N ARG A 52 -7.86 -4.23 -1.35
CA ARG A 52 -9.30 -4.51 -1.23
C ARG A 52 -10.15 -3.67 -2.18
N ALA A 53 -9.84 -2.38 -2.31
CA ALA A 53 -10.61 -1.46 -3.15
C ALA A 53 -10.48 -1.80 -4.65
N LEU A 54 -9.29 -2.26 -5.06
CA LEU A 54 -9.00 -2.65 -6.44
C LEU A 54 -9.28 -4.13 -6.74
N ASP A 55 -9.68 -4.91 -5.74
CA ASP A 55 -9.88 -6.36 -5.81
C ASP A 55 -8.66 -7.10 -6.40
N VAL A 56 -7.47 -6.77 -5.89
CA VAL A 56 -6.19 -7.35 -6.33
C VAL A 56 -5.51 -8.13 -5.21
N GLU A 57 -4.84 -9.21 -5.59
CA GLU A 57 -4.09 -10.06 -4.64
C GLU A 57 -2.81 -9.39 -4.13
N PHE A 58 -2.24 -8.45 -4.89
CA PHE A 58 -0.94 -7.84 -4.60
C PHE A 58 -1.00 -6.31 -4.61
N CYS A 59 -0.46 -5.69 -3.56
CA CYS A 59 -0.21 -4.26 -3.48
C CYS A 59 1.14 -4.01 -2.80
N LYS A 60 1.90 -3.00 -3.22
CA LYS A 60 3.16 -2.60 -2.58
C LYS A 60 3.30 -1.09 -2.53
N ILE A 61 3.89 -0.60 -1.44
CA ILE A 61 4.32 0.79 -1.26
C ILE A 61 5.84 0.77 -1.15
N LEU A 62 6.48 1.53 -2.03
CA LEU A 62 7.94 1.62 -2.13
C LEU A 62 8.38 3.03 -1.74
N ILE A 63 9.48 3.14 -1.00
CA ILE A 63 10.14 4.40 -0.70
C ILE A 63 11.56 4.42 -1.26
N PRO A 64 12.10 5.58 -1.68
CA PRO A 64 13.50 5.70 -2.05
C PRO A 64 14.41 5.31 -0.88
N GLY A 65 15.50 4.59 -1.19
CA GLY A 65 16.58 4.32 -0.26
C GLY A 65 17.69 5.36 -0.34
N ASP A 66 18.75 5.12 0.43
CA ASP A 66 19.92 6.02 0.52
C ASP A 66 20.78 6.08 -0.76
N SER A 67 20.45 5.28 -1.79
CA SER A 67 21.16 5.26 -3.06
C SER A 67 20.20 5.04 -4.21
N ASP A 68 20.23 5.91 -5.22
CA ASP A 68 19.53 5.72 -6.50
C ASP A 68 20.12 4.49 -7.22
N PRO A 69 19.33 3.54 -7.78
CA PRO A 69 17.86 3.48 -7.91
C PRO A 69 17.20 2.52 -6.93
N LEU A 70 17.69 2.43 -5.69
CA LEU A 70 17.19 1.47 -4.71
C LEU A 70 15.87 1.95 -4.09
N LEU A 71 14.87 1.08 -4.13
CA LEU A 71 13.55 1.27 -3.54
C LEU A 71 13.31 0.22 -2.46
N HIS A 72 12.94 0.66 -1.26
CA HIS A 72 12.62 -0.20 -0.13
C HIS A 72 11.13 -0.49 -0.06
N LEU A 73 10.75 -1.73 0.23
CA LEU A 73 9.37 -2.10 0.49
C LEU A 73 8.94 -1.62 1.87
N LEU A 74 8.20 -0.52 1.91
CA LEU A 74 7.64 0.04 3.14
C LEU A 74 6.42 -0.74 3.64
N ALA A 75 5.57 -1.22 2.72
CA ALA A 75 4.40 -2.03 3.03
C ALA A 75 3.92 -2.82 1.81
N GLY A 76 3.19 -3.92 2.01
CA GLY A 76 2.53 -4.62 0.92
C GLY A 76 1.60 -5.75 1.37
N VAL A 77 0.73 -6.16 0.45
CA VAL A 77 -0.20 -7.31 0.60
C VAL A 77 0.15 -8.38 -0.44
N GLY A 78 0.02 -9.66 -0.05
CA GLY A 78 0.33 -10.81 -0.89
C GLY A 78 1.82 -11.20 -0.90
N TRP A 79 2.68 -10.45 -0.23
CA TRP A 79 4.13 -10.71 -0.16
C TRP A 79 4.47 -11.69 0.98
N ARG A 80 5.60 -12.39 0.85
CA ARG A 80 6.10 -13.26 1.92
C ARG A 80 6.33 -12.46 3.22
N PRO A 81 5.96 -13.01 4.39
CA PRO A 81 6.27 -12.38 5.68
C PRO A 81 7.77 -12.07 5.82
N GLY A 82 8.10 -10.93 6.43
CA GLY A 82 9.48 -10.49 6.64
C GLY A 82 10.13 -9.75 5.46
N LEU A 83 9.42 -9.55 4.34
CA LEU A 83 9.94 -8.74 3.22
C LEU A 83 9.79 -7.22 3.45
N VAL A 84 8.83 -6.80 4.25
CA VAL A 84 8.64 -5.38 4.59
C VAL A 84 9.86 -4.88 5.38
N GLY A 85 10.42 -3.73 4.97
CA GLY A 85 11.62 -3.13 5.54
C GLY A 85 12.95 -3.76 5.09
N SER A 86 12.95 -5.06 4.75
CA SER A 86 14.18 -5.79 4.37
C SER A 86 14.39 -5.92 2.86
N TYR A 87 13.32 -5.70 2.08
CA TYR A 87 13.35 -5.89 0.64
C TYR A 87 13.71 -4.60 -0.10
N VAL A 88 14.71 -4.69 -0.98
CA VAL A 88 15.19 -3.61 -1.84
C VAL A 88 15.10 -4.03 -3.30
N GLN A 89 14.49 -3.20 -4.15
CA GLN A 89 14.48 -3.38 -5.60
C GLN A 89 15.13 -2.23 -6.35
N GLY A 90 15.64 -2.49 -7.55
CA GLY A 90 15.97 -1.43 -8.50
C GLY A 90 14.69 -0.79 -9.06
N GLY A 91 14.72 0.53 -9.23
CA GLY A 91 13.72 1.29 -9.97
C GLY A 91 13.59 0.77 -11.41
N GLY A 92 12.35 0.73 -11.92
CA GLY A 92 12.04 0.28 -13.29
C GLY A 92 11.65 -1.19 -13.44
N ASN A 93 11.65 -2.00 -12.36
CA ASN A 93 11.19 -3.39 -12.44
C ASN A 93 9.79 -3.60 -11.83
N PRO A 94 8.75 -3.96 -12.61
CA PRO A 94 7.42 -4.26 -12.08
C PRO A 94 7.36 -5.57 -11.28
N PHE A 95 8.24 -6.55 -11.53
CA PHE A 95 8.23 -7.88 -10.89
C PHE A 95 9.63 -8.37 -10.47
N PRO A 96 9.88 -8.64 -9.18
CA PRO A 96 11.23 -8.99 -8.76
C PRO A 96 11.50 -10.51 -8.76
N GLY A 97 12.32 -10.94 -9.72
CA GLY A 97 12.90 -12.28 -9.77
C GLY A 97 14.33 -12.40 -9.21
N ARG A 98 14.87 -11.38 -8.52
CA ARG A 98 16.23 -11.50 -7.95
C ARG A 98 16.36 -10.83 -6.59
N PHE A 99 16.48 -11.68 -5.58
CA PHE A 99 16.76 -11.33 -4.19
C PHE A 99 18.18 -10.78 -4.09
N ARG A 100 18.34 -9.54 -3.62
CA ARG A 100 19.63 -9.03 -3.13
C ARG A 100 19.41 -8.59 -1.69
N HIS A 101 20.11 -9.24 -0.76
CA HIS A 101 20.13 -8.81 0.63
C HIS A 101 20.78 -7.42 0.73
N PRO A 102 20.33 -6.57 1.68
CA PRO A 102 21.00 -5.31 1.96
C PRO A 102 22.44 -5.56 2.41
N PRO A 103 23.41 -4.71 2.02
CA PRO A 103 24.80 -4.84 2.43
C PRO A 103 25.02 -4.28 3.84
N GLU A 104 24.32 -4.77 4.87
CA GLU A 104 24.67 -4.51 6.28
C GLU A 104 24.16 -5.63 7.19
N ALA A 105 24.93 -6.72 7.25
CA ALA A 105 24.96 -7.67 8.37
C ALA A 105 26.33 -8.36 8.46
N ALA A 106 27.40 -7.64 8.10
CA ALA A 106 28.79 -8.09 8.22
C ALA A 106 29.55 -7.11 9.12
N GLY A 107 29.33 -7.22 10.43
CA GLY A 107 30.01 -6.38 11.41
C GLY A 107 29.66 -6.78 12.84
N GLY A 108 30.27 -7.87 13.33
CA GLY A 108 30.13 -8.26 14.74
C GLY A 108 30.61 -9.68 15.01
N GLY A 109 31.93 -9.87 15.04
CA GLY A 109 32.54 -11.16 15.38
C GLY A 109 34.06 -11.05 15.46
N ARG A 110 34.55 -10.52 16.58
CA ARG A 110 35.83 -10.91 17.17
C ARG A 110 35.58 -11.21 18.63
#